data_AF-A0A4Y9ZY08-F1
#
_entry.id   AF-A0A4Y9ZY08-F1
#
_cell.length_a   1.000
_cell.length_b   1.000
_cell.length_c   1.000
_cell.angle_alpha   90.00
_cell.angle_beta   90.00
_cell.angle_gamma   90.00
#
_symmetry.space_group_name_H-M   'P 1'
#
loop_
_entity.id
_entity.type
_entity.pdbx_description
1 polymer ?
#
loop_
_entity_poly.entity_id
_entity_poly.type
_entity_poly.pdbx_seq_one_letter_code
_entity_poly.pdbx_strand_id
1 'polypeptide(L)'
;MWLTGFDSLMPEGRKTPWKYLPHLGTHLSVTFGEPIPPHTIRAALQRESIPDSHPAEKVQSWVSKTGTVPTLSAQVRDAQAEEESRRIRSMVTDVIQREVEALGTRVSQMMLDKP
;
A
#
# COMPACT_ATOMS: atom_id res chain seq x y z
N MET A 1 -4.51 0.40 -11.92
CA MET A 1 -4.79 1.44 -12.93
C MET A 1 -3.46 2.04 -13.34
N TRP A 2 -3.28 2.37 -14.63
CA TRP A 2 -2.06 2.97 -15.16
C TRP A 2 -2.41 4.16 -16.07
N LEU A 3 -1.62 5.23 -16.02
CA LEU A 3 -1.81 6.45 -16.83
C LEU A 3 -0.68 6.56 -17.85
N THR A 4 -1.02 6.87 -19.10
CA THR A 4 -0.06 7.11 -20.18
C THR A 4 -0.32 8.47 -20.84
N GLY A 5 0.74 9.15 -21.24
CA GLY A 5 0.66 10.49 -21.84
C GLY A 5 0.53 11.65 -20.84
N PHE A 6 0.60 11.35 -19.53
CA PHE A 6 0.56 12.40 -18.49
C PHE A 6 1.75 13.35 -18.60
N ASP A 7 2.95 12.86 -18.90
CA ASP A 7 4.15 13.69 -19.05
C ASP A 7 4.03 14.69 -20.21
N SER A 8 3.31 14.32 -21.27
CA SER A 8 3.01 15.23 -22.38
C SER A 8 1.92 16.23 -22.01
N LEU A 9 0.90 15.79 -21.26
CA LEU A 9 -0.17 16.65 -20.76
C LEU A 9 0.38 17.71 -19.79
N MET A 10 1.27 17.30 -18.89
CA MET A 10 1.81 18.10 -17.77
C MET A 10 3.32 17.87 -17.60
N PRO A 11 4.18 18.37 -18.50
CA PRO A 11 5.62 18.19 -18.37
C PRO A 11 6.17 18.92 -17.15
N GLU A 12 7.16 18.29 -16.52
CA GLU A 12 7.85 18.81 -15.35
C GLU A 12 8.71 20.05 -15.68
N GLY A 13 9.08 20.83 -14.66
CA GLY A 13 10.00 21.97 -14.81
C GLY A 13 9.41 23.27 -15.36
N ARG A 14 8.09 23.36 -15.55
CA ARG A 14 7.44 24.60 -16.02
C ARG A 14 7.42 25.70 -14.95
N LYS A 15 7.64 26.95 -15.36
CA LYS A 15 7.55 28.13 -14.49
C LYS A 15 6.08 28.48 -14.17
N THR A 16 5.84 29.02 -12.99
CA THR A 16 4.54 29.59 -12.61
C THR A 16 4.22 30.79 -13.53
N PRO A 17 2.97 30.93 -14.04
CA PRO A 17 1.76 30.18 -13.68
C PRO A 17 1.44 28.97 -14.59
N TRP A 18 2.18 28.79 -15.69
CA TRP A 18 1.81 27.84 -16.75
C TRP A 18 1.99 26.37 -16.35
N LYS A 19 2.66 26.11 -15.23
CA LYS A 19 2.74 24.77 -14.63
C LYS A 19 1.40 24.15 -14.23
N TYR A 20 0.34 24.95 -14.09
CA TYR A 20 -0.99 24.48 -13.69
C TYR A 20 -1.93 24.22 -14.87
N LEU A 21 -1.55 24.64 -16.08
CA LEU A 21 -2.39 24.48 -17.26
C LEU A 21 -1.96 23.23 -18.04
N PRO A 22 -2.89 22.32 -18.37
CA PRO A 22 -2.59 21.17 -19.20
C PRO A 22 -2.33 21.60 -20.65
N HIS A 23 -1.48 20.85 -21.36
CA HIS A 23 -1.32 21.04 -22.80
C HIS A 23 -2.56 20.57 -23.56
N LEU A 24 -3.13 21.46 -24.35
CA LEU A 24 -4.26 21.16 -25.22
C LEU A 24 -3.84 20.22 -26.35
N GLY A 25 -4.73 19.32 -26.75
CA GLY A 25 -4.49 18.38 -27.87
C GLY A 25 -3.57 17.19 -27.55
N THR A 26 -3.22 16.97 -26.28
CA THR A 26 -2.44 15.80 -25.87
C THR A 26 -3.33 14.60 -25.58
N HIS A 27 -2.82 13.39 -25.85
CA HIS A 27 -3.53 12.14 -25.62
C HIS A 27 -3.20 11.59 -24.23
N LEU A 28 -4.19 11.59 -23.34
CA LEU A 28 -4.13 10.91 -22.04
C LEU A 28 -4.93 9.60 -22.15
N SER A 29 -4.35 8.48 -21.74
CA SER A 29 -5.06 7.20 -21.67
C SER A 29 -4.98 6.59 -20.27
N VAL A 30 -6.11 6.06 -19.81
CA VAL A 30 -6.25 5.35 -18.53
C VAL A 30 -6.45 3.87 -18.84
N THR A 31 -5.57 3.03 -18.29
CA THR A 31 -5.69 1.56 -18.44
C THR A 31 -6.06 0.92 -17.12
N PHE A 32 -7.09 0.08 -17.15
CA PHE A 32 -7.50 -0.76 -16.04
C PHE A 32 -6.98 -2.17 -16.28
N GLY A 33 -6.29 -2.72 -15.27
CA GLY A 33 -5.83 -4.10 -15.30
C GLY A 33 -6.89 -5.04 -14.74
N GLU A 34 -6.54 -6.32 -14.73
CA GLU A 34 -7.35 -7.36 -14.09
C GLU A 34 -7.52 -7.09 -12.58
N PRO A 35 -8.67 -7.44 -12.00
CA PRO A 35 -8.85 -7.41 -10.55
C PRO A 35 -7.82 -8.28 -9.83
N ILE A 36 -7.25 -7.76 -8.74
CA ILE A 36 -6.31 -8.53 -7.91
C ILE A 36 -7.09 -9.65 -7.20
N PRO A 37 -6.72 -10.93 -7.38
CA PRO A 37 -7.41 -12.01 -6.71
C PRO A 37 -7.30 -11.92 -5.18
N PRO A 38 -8.38 -12.11 -4.41
CA PRO A 38 -8.34 -11.98 -2.95
C PRO A 38 -7.35 -12.93 -2.26
N HIS A 39 -7.09 -14.10 -2.86
CA HIS A 39 -6.15 -15.07 -2.32
C HIS A 39 -4.70 -14.57 -2.34
N THR A 40 -4.33 -13.70 -3.28
CA THR A 40 -3.00 -13.10 -3.37
C THR A 40 -2.71 -12.21 -2.17
N ILE A 41 -3.69 -11.38 -1.78
CA ILE A 41 -3.59 -10.51 -0.60
C ILE A 41 -3.53 -11.36 0.67
N ARG A 42 -4.39 -12.37 0.80
CA ARG A 42 -4.39 -13.28 1.96
C ARG A 42 -3.07 -14.04 2.10
N ALA A 43 -2.51 -14.53 1.00
CA ALA A 43 -1.24 -15.23 0.99
C ALA A 43 -0.07 -14.31 1.39
N ALA A 44 -0.07 -13.06 0.94
CA ALA A 44 0.92 -12.06 1.36
C ALA A 44 0.85 -11.84 2.89
N LEU A 45 -0.35 -11.65 3.44
CA LEU A 45 -0.56 -11.46 4.88
C LEU A 45 -0.12 -12.67 5.72
N GLN A 46 -0.26 -13.89 5.21
CA GLN A 46 0.13 -15.13 5.92
C GLN A 46 1.64 -15.45 5.82
N ARG A 47 2.29 -15.06 4.73
CA ARG A 47 3.72 -15.37 4.51
C ARG A 47 4.63 -14.73 5.56
N GLU A 48 4.17 -13.64 6.17
CA GLU A 48 4.90 -12.86 7.15
C GLU A 48 4.44 -13.07 8.59
N SER A 49 3.45 -13.95 8.81
CA SER A 49 3.07 -14.42 10.14
C SER A 49 3.90 -15.62 10.61
N ILE A 50 5.10 -15.83 10.03
CA ILE A 50 6.06 -16.80 10.58
C ILE A 50 6.41 -16.31 11.99
N PRO A 51 6.13 -17.10 13.03
CA PRO A 51 6.21 -16.62 14.39
C PRO A 51 7.68 -16.48 14.76
N ASP A 52 8.08 -15.28 15.16
CA ASP A 52 9.21 -15.13 16.06
C ASP A 52 8.94 -16.06 17.24
N SER A 53 9.76 -17.10 17.29
CA SER A 53 9.84 -18.06 18.38
C SER A 53 10.42 -17.34 19.59
N HIS A 54 9.65 -16.45 20.19
CA HIS A 54 9.86 -16.08 21.58
C HIS A 54 9.16 -17.15 22.42
N PRO A 55 9.90 -17.94 23.23
CA PRO A 55 9.25 -18.84 24.17
C PRO A 55 8.31 -17.98 25.01
N ALA A 56 7.06 -18.42 25.12
CA ALA A 56 6.05 -17.77 25.95
C ALA A 56 6.54 -17.70 27.40
N GLU A 57 7.27 -16.64 27.72
CA GLU A 57 7.53 -16.27 29.10
C GLU A 57 6.18 -15.84 29.64
N LYS A 58 5.62 -16.70 30.50
CA LYS A 58 4.41 -16.46 31.27
C LYS A 58 4.55 -15.13 32.02
N VAL A 59 4.15 -14.04 31.38
CA VAL A 59 3.87 -12.79 32.09
C VAL A 59 2.58 -13.04 32.84
N GLN A 60 2.74 -13.46 34.10
CA GLN A 60 1.68 -13.62 35.06
C GLN A 60 0.83 -12.35 35.04
N SER A 61 -0.42 -12.50 34.60
CA SER A 61 -1.46 -11.49 34.71
C SER A 61 -1.66 -11.18 36.19
N TRP A 62 -1.07 -10.06 36.63
CA TRP A 62 -1.10 -9.58 38.00
C TRP A 62 -2.42 -8.88 38.34
N VAL A 63 -3.56 -9.46 37.92
CA VAL A 63 -4.89 -9.02 38.37
C VAL A 63 -5.14 -9.66 39.73
N SER A 64 -4.42 -9.16 40.73
CA SER A 64 -4.73 -9.42 42.13
C SER A 64 -5.40 -8.18 42.72
N LYS A 65 -6.73 -8.26 42.75
CA LYS A 65 -7.50 -7.97 43.96
C LYS A 65 -7.39 -6.56 44.57
N THR A 66 -7.31 -5.50 43.78
CA THR A 66 -7.75 -4.16 44.25
C THR A 66 -8.07 -3.28 43.05
N GLY A 67 -9.28 -2.69 43.07
CA GLY A 67 -9.80 -1.90 41.95
C GLY A 67 -8.97 -0.66 41.68
N THR A 68 -8.28 -0.64 40.54
CA THR A 68 -7.73 0.57 39.91
C THR A 68 -7.88 0.41 38.39
N VAL A 69 -8.37 1.47 37.74
CA VAL A 69 -8.69 1.53 36.31
C VAL A 69 -7.42 1.38 35.44
N PRO A 70 -7.39 0.51 34.41
CA PRO A 70 -6.15 0.17 33.73
C PRO A 70 -5.90 1.06 32.49
N THR A 71 -5.62 2.34 32.70
CA THR A 71 -5.32 3.31 31.62
C THR A 71 -4.07 2.93 30.80
N LEU A 72 -3.03 2.37 31.46
CA LEU A 72 -1.79 1.97 30.79
C LEU A 72 -1.96 0.75 29.86
N SER A 73 -2.80 -0.22 30.25
CA SER A 73 -3.03 -1.42 29.43
C SER A 73 -3.84 -1.13 28.16
N ALA A 74 -4.70 -0.09 28.20
CA ALA A 74 -5.45 0.36 27.04
C ALA A 74 -4.50 1.06 26.03
N GLN A 75 -3.63 1.95 26.52
CA GLN A 75 -2.66 2.66 25.68
C GLN A 75 -1.68 1.72 24.96
N VAL A 76 -1.20 0.68 25.64
CA VAL A 76 -0.30 -0.33 25.02
C VAL A 76 -1.04 -1.15 23.96
N ARG A 77 -2.32 -1.48 24.17
CA ARG A 77 -3.14 -2.19 23.17
C ARG A 77 -3.42 -1.34 21.94
N ASP A 78 -3.69 -0.05 22.13
CA ASP A 78 -3.95 0.88 21.02
C ASP A 78 -2.69 1.07 20.16
N ALA A 79 -1.52 1.21 20.79
CA ALA A 79 -0.24 1.30 20.09
C ALA A 79 0.09 0.02 19.30
N GLN A 80 -0.18 -1.15 19.88
CA GLN A 80 0.02 -2.43 19.20
C GLN A 80 -0.92 -2.59 17.99
N ALA A 81 -2.21 -2.24 18.16
CA ALA A 81 -3.19 -2.29 17.07
C ALA A 81 -2.85 -1.32 15.93
N GLU A 82 -2.29 -0.15 16.26
CA GLU A 82 -1.83 0.81 15.24
C GLU A 82 -0.64 0.25 14.45
N GLU A 83 0.33 -0.36 15.12
CA GLU A 83 1.49 -0.97 14.48
C GLU A 83 1.08 -2.15 13.57
N GLU A 84 0.18 -3.02 14.04
CA GLU A 84 -0.41 -4.09 13.22
C GLU A 84 -1.11 -3.51 11.98
N SER A 85 -1.84 -2.41 12.13
CA SER A 85 -2.51 -1.73 11.01
C SER A 85 -1.52 -1.08 10.03
N ARG A 86 -0.40 -0.53 10.51
CA ARG A 86 0.69 -0.01 9.67
C ARG A 86 1.33 -1.14 8.88
N ARG A 87 1.64 -2.26 9.54
CA ARG A 87 2.20 -3.46 8.92
C ARG A 87 1.29 -4.00 7.81
N ILE A 88 0.01 -4.23 8.13
CA ILE A 88 -0.97 -4.71 7.15
C ILE A 88 -1.06 -3.76 5.95
N ARG A 89 -1.12 -2.44 6.19
CA ARG A 89 -1.17 -1.45 5.10
C ARG A 89 0.08 -1.49 4.21
N SER A 90 1.27 -1.61 4.80
CA SER A 90 2.51 -1.73 4.04
C SER A 90 2.47 -2.95 3.12
N MET A 91 2.12 -4.11 3.69
CA MET A 91 2.05 -5.36 2.93
C MET A 91 1.03 -5.32 1.79
N VAL A 92 -0.15 -4.78 2.05
CA VAL A 92 -1.19 -4.62 1.02
C VAL A 92 -0.71 -3.65 -0.08
N THR A 93 -0.04 -2.56 0.32
CA THR A 93 0.52 -1.59 -0.63
C THR A 93 1.57 -2.23 -1.52
N ASP A 94 2.45 -3.07 -0.99
CA ASP A 94 3.47 -3.77 -1.77
C ASP A 94 2.86 -4.71 -2.82
N VAL A 95 1.77 -5.41 -2.48
CA VAL A 95 1.02 -6.23 -3.44
C VAL A 95 0.45 -5.36 -4.55
N ILE A 96 -0.22 -4.26 -4.19
CA ILE A 96 -0.82 -3.35 -5.16
C ILE A 96 0.25 -2.73 -6.07
N GLN A 97 1.38 -2.30 -5.50
CA GLN A 97 2.47 -1.68 -6.24
C GLN A 97 3.01 -2.61 -7.33
N ARG A 98 3.32 -3.86 -6.97
CA ARG A 98 3.81 -4.87 -7.94
C ARG A 98 2.82 -5.10 -9.09
N GLU A 99 1.53 -5.19 -8.79
CA GLU A 99 0.49 -5.39 -9.81
C GLU A 99 0.34 -4.16 -10.74
N VAL A 100 0.46 -2.95 -10.18
CA VAL A 100 0.43 -1.70 -10.95
C VAL A 100 1.67 -1.56 -11.83
N GLU A 101 2.85 -1.90 -11.33
CA GLU A 101 4.10 -1.91 -12.10
C GLU A 101 4.01 -2.93 -13.25
N ALA A 102 3.55 -4.16 -12.97
CA ALA A 102 3.37 -5.19 -14.00
C ALA A 102 2.35 -4.77 -15.08
N LEU A 103 1.27 -4.07 -14.70
CA LEU A 103 0.35 -3.46 -15.65
C LEU A 103 1.06 -2.41 -16.50
N GLY A 104 1.84 -1.52 -15.89
CA GLY A 104 2.62 -0.50 -16.59
C GLY A 104 3.60 -1.10 -17.59
N THR A 105 4.34 -2.15 -17.21
CA THR A 105 5.26 -2.86 -18.12
C THR A 105 4.55 -3.43 -19.34
N ARG A 106 3.41 -4.12 -19.15
CA ARG A 106 2.63 -4.70 -20.27
C ARG A 106 2.10 -3.63 -21.22
N VAL A 107 1.58 -2.52 -20.67
CA VAL A 107 1.06 -1.41 -21.47
C VAL A 107 2.18 -0.74 -22.26
N SER A 108 3.32 -0.48 -21.63
CA SER A 108 4.48 0.13 -22.30
C SER A 108 5.03 -0.75 -23.43
N GLN A 109 5.08 -2.08 -23.23
CA GLN A 109 5.48 -3.02 -24.29
C GLN A 109 4.52 -2.96 -25.47
N MET A 110 3.21 -3.03 -25.23
CA MET A 110 2.20 -2.97 -26.29
C MET A 110 2.25 -1.66 -27.10
N MET A 111 2.63 -0.54 -26.46
CA MET A 111 2.81 0.74 -27.16
C MET A 111 4.10 0.78 -27.99
N LEU A 112 5.15 0.08 -27.58
CA LEU A 112 6.41 0.00 -28.31
C LEU A 112 6.28 -0.86 -29.58
N ASP A 113 5.44 -1.89 -29.54
CA ASP A 113 5.20 -2.83 -30.65
C ASP A 113 4.23 -2.29 -31.72
N LYS A 114 3.68 -1.08 -31.52
CA LYS A 114 2.76 -0.44 -32.48
C LYS A 114 3.58 0.31 -33.55
N PRO A 115 3.45 -0.05 -34.84
CA PRO A 115 4.22 0.57 -35.93
C PRO A 115 3.86 2.04 -36.17
#